data_AF-V4KU05-F1
#
_entry.id   AF-V4KU05-F1
#
_cell.length_a   1.000
_cell.length_b   1.000
_cell.length_c   1.000
_cell.angle_alpha   90.00
_cell.angle_beta   90.00
_cell.angle_gamma   90.00
#
_symmetry.space_group_name_H-M   'P 1'
#
loop_
_entity.id
_entity.type
_entity.pdbx_description
1 polymer ?
#
loop_
_entity_poly.entity_id
_entity_poly.type
_entity_poly.pdbx_seq_one_letter_code
_entity_poly.pdbx_strand_id
1 'polypeptide(L)'
;MEEASHPYVPRDLKLPGYVPISMSMSSILTVYLGASLFVVTLVWFLFGRKKPQLDKLLMCWWAFTGLTHLILEGYFVFSPEFFKDNTSCYLAEVWKEYSKGDSRYAGRDSAVIAVEGITAVIEGPASLLAVYAIAKGKSYSYVLQLAISLGQLYGCLVYFITAFLEGDNFATNSFYYYSYYIGANGWWVLIPLLISFRCWNKICAAANNVETKTKKKIR
;
A
#
# COMPACT_ATOMS: atom_id res chain seq x y z
N MET A 1 -30.75 21.92 3.56
CA MET A 1 -29.80 21.93 2.44
C MET A 1 -29.93 20.58 1.76
N GLU A 2 -30.24 20.53 0.46
CA GLU A 2 -30.18 19.28 -0.30
C GLU A 2 -28.75 18.71 -0.21
N GLU A 3 -28.64 17.41 0.10
CA GLU A 3 -27.35 16.70 0.03
C GLU A 3 -26.88 16.71 -1.44
N ALA A 4 -25.66 17.19 -1.68
CA ALA A 4 -25.08 17.20 -3.02
C ALA A 4 -24.95 15.75 -3.54
N SER A 5 -25.40 15.51 -4.77
CA SER A 5 -25.28 14.20 -5.42
C SER A 5 -23.80 13.82 -5.58
N HIS A 6 -23.46 12.57 -5.22
CA HIS A 6 -22.11 12.03 -5.34
C HIS A 6 -22.03 10.86 -6.34
N PRO A 7 -20.84 10.56 -6.91
CA PRO A 7 -20.68 9.49 -7.89
C PRO A 7 -20.63 8.08 -7.28
N TYR A 8 -20.36 7.97 -5.97
CA TYR A 8 -20.08 6.73 -5.25
C TYR A 8 -21.27 5.77 -5.16
N VAL A 9 -20.95 4.50 -4.88
CA VAL A 9 -21.88 3.38 -4.79
C VAL A 9 -21.83 2.77 -3.38
N PRO A 10 -22.97 2.52 -2.72
CA PRO A 10 -24.33 2.74 -3.23
C PRO A 10 -24.72 4.23 -3.28
N ARG A 11 -25.73 4.56 -4.09
CA ARG A 11 -26.12 5.95 -4.40
C ARG A 11 -26.83 6.67 -3.25
N ASP A 12 -27.24 5.93 -2.24
CA ASP A 12 -27.89 6.40 -1.01
C ASP A 12 -26.88 6.64 0.13
N LEU A 13 -25.58 6.46 -0.11
CA LEU A 13 -24.52 6.74 0.85
C LEU A 13 -24.62 8.20 1.36
N LYS A 14 -24.49 8.38 2.67
CA LYS A 14 -24.64 9.70 3.30
C LYS A 14 -23.30 10.41 3.42
N LEU A 15 -23.05 11.35 2.53
CA LEU A 15 -21.85 12.19 2.50
C LEU A 15 -22.19 13.67 2.68
N PRO A 16 -22.57 14.10 3.91
CA PRO A 16 -22.96 15.48 4.16
C PRO A 16 -21.77 16.42 3.91
N GLY A 17 -21.97 17.46 3.10
CA GLY A 17 -20.92 18.39 2.72
C GLY A 17 -19.96 17.85 1.66
N TYR A 18 -20.35 16.81 0.92
CA TYR A 18 -19.58 16.32 -0.23
C TYR A 18 -19.25 17.44 -1.22
N VAL A 19 -17.98 17.53 -1.59
CA VAL A 19 -17.46 18.43 -2.61
C VAL A 19 -16.93 17.61 -3.79
N PRO A 20 -17.47 17.80 -5.00
CA PRO A 20 -17.00 17.10 -6.19
C PRO A 20 -15.50 17.24 -6.41
N ILE A 21 -14.90 16.22 -7.00
CA ILE A 21 -13.52 16.27 -7.44
C ILE A 21 -13.33 17.39 -8.48
N SER A 22 -12.29 18.18 -8.27
CA SER A 22 -11.88 19.31 -9.09
C SER A 22 -10.76 18.95 -10.06
N MET A 23 -9.88 18.01 -9.68
CA MET A 23 -8.77 17.55 -10.50
C MET A 23 -9.20 16.49 -11.52
N SER A 24 -8.60 16.53 -12.71
CA SER A 24 -8.79 15.46 -13.69
C SER A 24 -8.03 14.21 -13.27
N MET A 25 -8.54 13.03 -13.68
CA MET A 25 -7.88 11.74 -13.45
C MET A 25 -6.44 11.72 -13.98
N SER A 26 -6.18 12.31 -15.15
CA SER A 26 -4.83 12.36 -15.76
C SER A 26 -3.86 13.21 -14.95
N SER A 27 -4.32 14.35 -14.40
CA SER A 27 -3.53 15.17 -13.49
C SER A 27 -3.16 14.40 -12.22
N ILE A 28 -4.13 13.69 -11.63
CA ILE A 28 -3.91 12.88 -10.43
C ILE A 28 -2.86 11.80 -10.68
N LEU A 29 -3.03 11.04 -11.77
CA LEU A 29 -2.11 9.97 -12.15
C LEU A 29 -0.72 10.50 -12.49
N THR A 30 -0.61 11.66 -13.14
CA THR A 30 0.67 12.26 -13.50
C THR A 30 1.49 12.63 -12.26
N VAL A 31 0.85 13.25 -11.26
CA VAL A 31 1.52 13.58 -9.99
C VAL A 31 1.91 12.30 -9.25
N TYR A 32 1.02 11.31 -9.18
CA TYR A 32 1.28 10.04 -8.50
C TYR A 32 2.46 9.29 -9.11
N LEU A 33 2.44 9.10 -10.44
CA LEU A 33 3.50 8.41 -11.18
C LEU A 33 4.80 9.20 -11.16
N GLY A 34 4.74 10.54 -11.25
CA GLY A 34 5.90 11.42 -11.15
C GLY A 34 6.59 11.32 -9.79
N ALA A 35 5.82 11.39 -8.69
CA ALA A 35 6.33 11.24 -7.34
C ALA A 35 6.90 9.83 -7.11
N SER A 36 6.22 8.80 -7.60
CA SER A 36 6.67 7.40 -7.51
C SER A 36 8.00 7.18 -8.24
N LEU A 37 8.11 7.68 -9.48
CA LEU A 37 9.34 7.61 -10.27
C LEU A 37 10.48 8.39 -9.61
N PHE A 38 10.19 9.55 -9.03
CA PHE A 38 11.16 10.34 -8.28
C PHE A 38 11.72 9.56 -7.09
N VAL A 39 10.85 8.96 -6.26
CA VAL A 39 11.27 8.12 -5.12
C VAL A 39 12.13 6.94 -5.58
N VAL A 40 11.67 6.19 -6.59
CA VAL A 40 12.41 5.03 -7.13
C VAL A 40 13.77 5.45 -7.65
N THR A 41 13.85 6.54 -8.41
CA THR A 41 15.11 7.07 -8.97
C THR A 41 16.06 7.47 -7.85
N LEU A 42 15.57 8.21 -6.85
CA LEU A 42 16.35 8.67 -5.72
C LEU A 42 16.93 7.47 -4.95
N VAL A 43 16.11 6.46 -4.65
CA VAL A 43 16.55 5.25 -3.95
C VAL A 43 17.55 4.46 -4.76
N TRP A 44 17.29 4.26 -6.06
CA TRP A 44 18.16 3.50 -6.95
C TRP A 44 19.56 4.09 -7.04
N PHE A 45 19.67 5.41 -7.26
CA PHE A 45 20.93 6.07 -7.55
C PHE A 45 21.68 6.57 -6.30
N LEU A 46 20.97 7.01 -5.25
CA LEU A 46 21.63 7.54 -4.05
C LEU A 46 21.90 6.44 -3.01
N PHE A 47 20.91 5.60 -2.73
CA PHE A 47 21.00 4.61 -1.65
C PHE A 47 21.36 3.21 -2.13
N GLY A 48 21.02 2.87 -3.38
CA GLY A 48 21.22 1.55 -3.98
C GLY A 48 22.52 1.38 -4.77
N ARG A 49 23.29 2.43 -5.07
CA ARG A 49 24.36 2.41 -6.10
C ARG A 49 25.33 1.22 -5.98
N LYS A 50 25.77 0.89 -4.76
CA LYS A 50 26.75 -0.17 -4.47
C LYS A 50 26.12 -1.53 -4.11
N LYS A 51 24.81 -1.70 -4.25
CA LYS A 51 24.09 -2.93 -3.88
C LYS A 51 23.88 -3.86 -5.09
N PRO A 52 23.68 -5.17 -4.87
CA PRO A 52 23.19 -6.07 -5.91
C PRO A 52 21.87 -5.56 -6.50
N GLN A 53 21.62 -5.82 -7.79
CA GLN A 53 20.46 -5.29 -8.52
C GLN A 53 19.12 -5.61 -7.83
N LEU A 54 18.96 -6.84 -7.33
CA LEU A 54 17.75 -7.24 -6.63
C LEU A 54 17.56 -6.51 -5.29
N ASP A 55 18.63 -6.24 -4.56
CA ASP A 55 18.54 -5.45 -3.33
C ASP A 55 18.17 -3.99 -3.63
N LYS A 56 18.61 -3.43 -4.77
CA LYS A 56 18.15 -2.10 -5.22
C LYS A 56 16.66 -2.10 -5.52
N LEU A 57 16.16 -3.11 -6.25
CA LEU A 57 14.74 -3.25 -6.59
C LEU A 57 13.90 -3.38 -5.31
N LEU A 58 14.33 -4.21 -4.35
CA LEU A 58 13.65 -4.35 -3.06
C LEU A 58 13.66 -3.04 -2.28
N MET A 59 14.78 -2.32 -2.23
CA MET A 59 14.85 -1.01 -1.59
C MET A 59 13.88 0.00 -2.25
N CYS A 60 13.76 -0.01 -3.58
CA CYS A 60 12.83 0.87 -4.29
C CYS A 60 11.38 0.52 -3.98
N TRP A 61 11.03 -0.77 -4.01
CA TRP A 61 9.72 -1.26 -3.62
C TRP A 61 9.37 -0.83 -2.19
N TRP A 62 10.22 -1.13 -1.22
CA TRP A 62 9.95 -0.80 0.18
C TRP A 62 9.88 0.69 0.47
N ALA A 63 10.65 1.52 -0.24
CA ALA A 63 10.55 2.97 -0.12
C ALA A 63 9.22 3.48 -0.70
N PHE A 64 8.85 3.02 -1.89
CA PHE A 64 7.57 3.34 -2.51
C PHE A 64 6.40 2.92 -1.61
N THR A 65 6.37 1.66 -1.19
CA THR A 65 5.35 1.10 -0.31
C THR A 65 5.27 1.84 1.02
N GLY A 66 6.41 2.09 1.68
CA GLY A 66 6.45 2.80 2.94
C GLY A 66 5.90 4.23 2.87
N LEU A 67 6.20 4.95 1.77
CA LEU A 67 5.69 6.30 1.55
C LEU A 67 4.23 6.31 1.14
N THR A 68 3.75 5.33 0.37
CA THR A 68 2.32 5.18 0.08
C THR A 68 1.52 5.01 1.36
N HIS A 69 1.92 4.06 2.22
CA HIS A 69 1.25 3.81 3.50
C HIS A 69 1.27 5.05 4.41
N LEU A 70 2.42 5.73 4.52
CA LEU A 70 2.54 6.88 5.42
C LEU A 70 1.82 8.13 4.91
N ILE A 71 1.93 8.44 3.62
CA ILE A 71 1.46 9.71 3.05
C ILE A 71 0.04 9.56 2.51
N LEU A 72 -0.22 8.58 1.66
CA LEU A 72 -1.55 8.42 1.05
C LEU A 72 -2.51 7.82 2.07
N GLU A 73 -2.24 6.61 2.54
CA GLU A 73 -3.15 5.89 3.45
C GLU A 73 -3.23 6.58 4.81
N GLY A 74 -2.10 7.06 5.32
CA GLY A 74 -2.07 7.90 6.51
C GLY A 74 -2.96 9.14 6.39
N TYR A 75 -2.93 9.85 5.26
CA TYR A 75 -3.85 10.97 5.04
C TYR A 75 -5.30 10.52 5.06
N PHE A 76 -5.65 9.42 4.40
CA PHE A 76 -7.02 8.88 4.42
C PHE A 76 -7.49 8.53 5.85
N VAL A 77 -6.64 7.88 6.63
CA VAL A 77 -6.96 7.46 8.00
C VAL A 77 -7.19 8.68 8.89
N PHE A 78 -6.28 9.65 8.85
CA PHE A 78 -6.27 10.82 9.74
C PHE A 78 -7.07 12.03 9.22
N SER A 79 -7.61 11.96 8.00
CA SER A 79 -8.46 13.01 7.41
C SER A 79 -9.86 12.44 7.07
N PRO A 80 -10.69 12.11 8.08
CA PRO A 80 -11.97 11.40 7.88
C PRO A 80 -12.96 12.18 7.01
N GLU A 81 -12.81 13.50 6.91
CA GLU A 81 -13.68 14.39 6.15
C GLU A 81 -13.06 14.84 4.82
N PHE A 82 -12.10 14.10 4.26
CA PHE A 82 -11.40 14.47 3.01
C PHE A 82 -12.37 14.76 1.84
N PHE A 83 -13.54 14.12 1.80
CA PHE A 83 -14.56 14.32 0.77
C PHE A 83 -15.25 15.70 0.86
N LYS A 84 -15.08 16.43 1.96
CA LYS A 84 -15.56 17.81 2.15
C LYS A 84 -14.54 18.87 1.73
N ASP A 85 -13.30 18.47 1.44
CA ASP A 85 -12.25 19.42 1.07
C ASP A 85 -12.61 20.16 -0.23
N ASN A 86 -12.58 21.48 -0.18
CA ASN A 86 -12.82 22.38 -1.32
C ASN A 86 -11.56 23.16 -1.72
N THR A 87 -10.41 22.84 -1.13
CA THR A 87 -9.15 23.55 -1.36
C THR A 87 -8.36 22.97 -2.54
N SER A 88 -8.87 21.91 -3.15
CA SER A 88 -8.17 21.11 -4.17
C SER A 88 -6.86 20.55 -3.63
N CYS A 89 -6.82 20.16 -2.35
CA CYS A 89 -5.69 19.46 -1.78
C CYS A 89 -5.48 18.14 -2.51
N TYR A 90 -4.29 17.92 -3.07
CA TYR A 90 -3.98 16.74 -3.89
C TYR A 90 -4.37 15.41 -3.21
N LEU A 91 -4.07 15.27 -1.91
CA LEU A 91 -4.35 14.04 -1.17
C LEU A 91 -5.85 13.78 -1.01
N ALA A 92 -6.65 14.84 -0.80
CA ALA A 92 -8.10 14.71 -0.80
C ALA A 92 -8.64 14.29 -2.17
N GLU A 93 -8.11 14.90 -3.24
CA GLU A 93 -8.54 14.64 -4.62
C GLU A 93 -8.17 13.22 -5.07
N VAL A 94 -6.99 12.71 -4.70
CA VAL A 94 -6.59 11.30 -4.92
C VAL A 94 -7.59 10.36 -4.28
N TRP A 95 -7.97 10.60 -3.02
CA TRP A 95 -8.89 9.71 -2.32
C TRP A 95 -10.33 9.83 -2.82
N LYS A 96 -10.76 11.02 -3.27
CA LYS A 96 -12.04 11.19 -3.96
C LYS A 96 -12.07 10.43 -5.29
N GLU A 97 -10.96 10.42 -6.05
CA GLU A 97 -10.83 9.65 -7.29
C GLU A 97 -10.79 8.14 -7.00
N TYR A 98 -9.95 7.71 -6.08
CA TYR A 98 -9.82 6.30 -5.72
C TYR A 98 -11.13 5.72 -5.18
N SER A 99 -11.93 6.54 -4.47
CA SER A 99 -13.26 6.15 -4.00
C SER A 99 -14.24 5.84 -5.14
N LYS A 100 -13.96 6.20 -6.39
CA LYS A 100 -14.77 5.73 -7.54
C LYS A 100 -14.48 4.27 -7.89
N GLY A 101 -13.26 3.80 -7.61
CA GLY A 101 -12.84 2.40 -7.62
C GLY A 101 -13.40 1.62 -6.45
N ASP A 102 -13.34 2.22 -5.26
CA ASP A 102 -13.83 1.63 -4.03
C ASP A 102 -14.50 2.65 -3.12
N SER A 103 -15.83 2.74 -3.22
CA SER A 103 -16.62 3.73 -2.47
C SER A 103 -16.60 3.53 -0.96
N ARG A 104 -16.12 2.38 -0.47
CA ARG A 104 -15.93 2.12 0.96
C ARG A 104 -14.93 3.11 1.59
N TYR A 105 -14.02 3.69 0.81
CA TYR A 105 -13.14 4.76 1.28
C TYR A 105 -13.92 6.05 1.58
N ALA A 106 -14.73 6.54 0.64
CA ALA A 106 -15.60 7.70 0.88
C ALA A 106 -16.62 7.41 1.98
N GLY A 107 -17.18 6.20 2.00
CA GLY A 107 -18.14 5.73 3.01
C GLY A 107 -17.53 5.41 4.36
N ARG A 108 -16.20 5.51 4.51
CA ARG A 108 -15.48 5.26 5.77
C ARG A 108 -15.81 3.88 6.35
N ASP A 109 -15.76 2.86 5.50
CA ASP A 109 -15.97 1.48 5.94
C ASP A 109 -14.98 1.07 7.04
N SER A 110 -15.49 0.33 8.02
CA SER A 110 -14.73 -0.04 9.21
C SER A 110 -13.57 -0.98 8.92
N ALA A 111 -13.73 -1.93 7.98
CA ALA A 111 -12.67 -2.87 7.64
C ALA A 111 -11.58 -2.17 6.83
N VAL A 112 -11.96 -1.33 5.87
CA VAL A 112 -11.01 -0.50 5.11
C VAL A 112 -10.21 0.40 6.05
N ILE A 113 -10.87 1.19 6.91
CA ILE A 113 -10.16 2.07 7.86
C ILE A 113 -9.23 1.30 8.78
N ALA A 114 -9.65 0.13 9.27
CA ALA A 114 -8.82 -0.68 10.16
C ALA A 114 -7.56 -1.19 9.45
N VAL A 115 -7.69 -1.73 8.23
CA VAL A 115 -6.56 -2.21 7.43
C VAL A 115 -5.62 -1.04 7.11
N GLU A 116 -6.15 0.05 6.54
CA GLU A 116 -5.37 1.22 6.16
C GLU A 116 -4.71 1.91 7.37
N GLY A 117 -5.37 1.87 8.54
CA GLY A 117 -4.82 2.37 9.79
C GLY A 117 -3.59 1.59 10.23
N ILE A 118 -3.66 0.25 10.17
CA ILE A 118 -2.55 -0.64 10.50
C ILE A 118 -1.41 -0.47 9.50
N THR A 119 -1.70 -0.42 8.20
CA THR A 119 -0.67 -0.24 7.16
C THR A 119 0.02 1.11 7.33
N ALA A 120 -0.72 2.19 7.56
CA ALA A 120 -0.16 3.52 7.75
C ALA A 120 0.77 3.62 8.97
N VAL A 121 0.36 3.10 10.14
CA VAL A 121 1.11 3.30 11.39
C VAL A 121 2.14 2.22 11.69
N ILE A 122 2.01 1.01 11.12
CA ILE A 122 2.92 -0.11 11.36
C ILE A 122 3.71 -0.45 10.10
N GLU A 123 3.03 -0.78 9.01
CA GLU A 123 3.70 -1.32 7.82
C GLU A 123 4.47 -0.25 7.03
N GLY A 124 4.00 0.99 7.03
CA GLY A 124 4.67 2.15 6.45
C GLY A 124 6.05 2.37 7.07
N PRO A 125 6.14 2.61 8.39
CA PRO A 125 7.42 2.70 9.10
C PRO A 125 8.28 1.45 8.96
N ALA A 126 7.70 0.26 9.05
CA ALA A 126 8.43 -0.99 8.92
C ALA A 126 9.03 -1.17 7.51
N SER A 127 8.34 -0.73 6.46
CA SER A 127 8.84 -0.74 5.08
C SER A 127 10.04 0.18 4.91
N LEU A 128 10.02 1.39 5.48
CA LEU A 128 11.19 2.27 5.48
C LEU A 128 12.35 1.68 6.30
N LEU A 129 12.06 1.00 7.42
CA LEU A 129 13.06 0.26 8.17
C LEU A 129 13.66 -0.90 7.35
N ALA A 130 12.88 -1.55 6.48
CA ALA A 130 13.38 -2.57 5.57
C ALA A 130 14.39 -2.00 4.57
N VAL A 131 14.14 -0.80 4.03
CA VAL A 131 15.13 -0.07 3.21
C VAL A 131 16.45 0.10 3.96
N TYR A 132 16.39 0.59 5.20
CA TYR A 132 17.57 0.74 6.06
C TYR A 132 18.26 -0.61 6.33
N ALA A 133 17.50 -1.66 6.63
CA ALA A 133 18.02 -2.99 6.95
C ALA A 133 18.77 -3.59 5.76
N ILE A 134 18.25 -3.44 4.53
CA ILE A 134 18.93 -3.85 3.29
C ILE A 134 20.19 -2.98 3.06
N ALA A 135 20.06 -1.67 3.20
CA ALA A 135 21.16 -0.73 2.98
C ALA A 135 22.35 -1.01 3.92
N LYS A 136 22.09 -1.32 5.18
CA LYS A 136 23.11 -1.59 6.20
C LYS A 136 23.44 -3.07 6.40
N GLY A 137 22.83 -3.98 5.63
CA GLY A 137 23.10 -5.41 5.73
C GLY A 137 22.76 -5.98 7.11
N LYS A 138 21.64 -5.55 7.70
CA LYS A 138 21.20 -5.99 9.03
C LYS A 138 20.72 -7.44 8.98
N SER A 139 21.03 -8.22 10.01
CA SER A 139 20.65 -9.64 10.12
C SER A 139 19.15 -9.88 10.08
N TYR A 140 18.36 -8.95 10.65
CA TYR A 140 16.90 -9.02 10.68
C TYR A 140 16.23 -8.64 9.34
N SER A 141 16.99 -8.27 8.31
CA SER A 141 16.44 -7.76 7.05
C SER A 141 15.44 -8.72 6.38
N TYR A 142 15.76 -10.02 6.30
CA TYR A 142 14.84 -11.00 5.71
C TYR A 142 13.61 -11.27 6.57
N VAL A 143 13.77 -11.30 7.90
CA VAL A 143 12.66 -11.51 8.84
C VAL A 143 11.69 -10.34 8.79
N LEU A 144 12.21 -9.11 8.77
CA LEU A 144 11.41 -7.89 8.67
C LEU A 144 10.63 -7.85 7.35
N GLN A 145 11.28 -8.13 6.22
CA GLN A 145 10.62 -8.20 4.91
C GLN A 145 9.51 -9.25 4.86
N LEU A 146 9.76 -10.45 5.43
CA LEU A 146 8.75 -11.49 5.52
C LEU A 146 7.55 -11.04 6.37
N ALA A 147 7.80 -10.44 7.54
CA ALA A 147 6.74 -9.98 8.43
C ALA A 147 5.85 -8.92 7.77
N ILE A 148 6.46 -7.92 7.11
CA ILE A 148 5.71 -6.89 6.39
C ILE A 148 4.91 -7.51 5.24
N SER A 149 5.53 -8.38 4.45
CA SER A 149 4.83 -9.02 3.32
C SER A 149 3.64 -9.88 3.75
N LEU A 150 3.74 -10.60 4.88
CA LEU A 150 2.62 -11.36 5.42
C LEU A 150 1.50 -10.44 5.92
N GLY A 151 1.85 -9.30 6.53
CA GLY A 151 0.89 -8.26 6.92
C GLY A 151 0.12 -7.72 5.71
N GLN A 152 0.82 -7.33 4.65
CA GLN A 152 0.22 -6.85 3.39
C GLN A 152 -0.70 -7.90 2.76
N LEU A 153 -0.25 -9.15 2.67
CA LEU A 153 -1.06 -10.24 2.12
C LEU A 153 -2.33 -10.48 2.94
N TYR A 154 -2.23 -10.42 4.27
CA TYR A 154 -3.37 -10.56 5.16
C TYR A 154 -4.33 -9.38 5.02
N GLY A 155 -3.82 -8.14 5.00
CA GLY A 155 -4.60 -6.93 4.78
C GLY A 155 -5.35 -6.96 3.45
N CYS A 156 -4.65 -7.31 2.35
CA CYS A 156 -5.28 -7.49 1.04
C CYS A 156 -6.36 -8.58 1.07
N LEU A 157 -6.12 -9.70 1.75
CA LEU A 157 -7.11 -10.77 1.87
C LEU A 157 -8.38 -10.29 2.58
N VAL A 158 -8.23 -9.58 3.72
CA VAL A 158 -9.35 -8.96 4.43
C VAL A 158 -10.06 -7.94 3.54
N TYR A 159 -9.32 -7.10 2.84
CA TYR A 159 -9.84 -6.09 1.92
C TYR A 159 -10.72 -6.67 0.81
N PHE A 160 -10.26 -7.74 0.14
CA PHE A 160 -11.02 -8.40 -0.93
C PHE A 160 -12.20 -9.22 -0.40
N ILE A 161 -12.01 -9.95 0.71
CA ILE A 161 -13.08 -10.77 1.30
C ILE A 161 -14.23 -9.90 1.78
N THR A 162 -13.95 -8.81 2.49
CA THR A 162 -14.99 -7.91 3.02
C THR A 162 -15.81 -7.30 1.89
N ALA A 163 -15.18 -6.88 0.80
CA ALA A 163 -15.89 -6.36 -0.36
C ALA A 163 -16.86 -7.38 -0.97
N PHE A 164 -16.42 -8.64 -1.06
CA PHE A 164 -17.25 -9.73 -1.55
C PHE A 164 -18.42 -10.04 -0.59
N LEU A 165 -18.15 -10.07 0.72
CA LEU A 165 -19.18 -10.32 1.75
C LEU A 165 -20.22 -9.21 1.83
N GLU A 166 -19.83 -7.98 1.53
CA GLU A 166 -20.70 -6.80 1.44
C GLU A 166 -21.47 -6.71 0.11
N GLY A 167 -21.35 -7.73 -0.75
CA GLY A 167 -22.13 -7.87 -1.97
C GLY A 167 -21.50 -7.27 -3.23
N ASP A 168 -20.21 -6.95 -3.20
CA ASP A 168 -19.41 -6.50 -4.37
C ASP A 168 -20.01 -5.27 -5.10
N ASN A 169 -20.67 -4.38 -4.33
CA ASN A 169 -21.41 -3.24 -4.84
C ASN A 169 -20.83 -1.91 -4.31
N PHE A 170 -19.60 -1.60 -4.70
CA PHE A 170 -18.87 -0.41 -4.25
C PHE A 170 -18.21 0.39 -5.38
N ALA A 171 -18.02 -0.21 -6.56
CA ALA A 171 -17.36 0.44 -7.69
C ALA A 171 -18.37 1.18 -8.57
N THR A 172 -17.99 2.34 -9.06
CA THR A 172 -18.90 3.20 -9.86
C THR A 172 -19.15 2.66 -11.26
N ASN A 173 -18.21 1.92 -11.85
CA ASN A 173 -18.33 1.19 -13.12
C ASN A 173 -17.20 0.16 -13.27
N SER A 174 -17.27 -0.65 -14.33
CA SER A 174 -16.28 -1.72 -14.59
C SER A 174 -14.85 -1.22 -14.82
N PHE A 175 -14.65 -0.04 -15.41
CA PHE A 175 -13.29 0.51 -15.57
C PHE A 175 -12.63 0.75 -14.21
N TYR A 176 -13.36 1.38 -13.29
CA TYR A 176 -12.91 1.64 -11.93
C TYR A 176 -12.73 0.34 -11.13
N TYR A 177 -13.63 -0.63 -11.29
CA TYR A 177 -13.48 -1.95 -10.67
C TYR A 177 -12.19 -2.67 -11.12
N TYR A 178 -11.97 -2.82 -12.42
CA TYR A 178 -10.81 -3.58 -12.89
C TYR A 178 -9.49 -2.82 -12.78
N SER A 179 -9.48 -1.51 -13.05
CA SER A 179 -8.22 -0.75 -13.10
C SER A 179 -7.76 -0.31 -11.72
N TYR A 180 -8.68 0.18 -10.88
CA TYR A 180 -8.34 0.68 -9.54
C TYR A 180 -8.44 -0.44 -8.51
N TYR A 181 -9.60 -1.09 -8.40
CA TYR A 181 -9.82 -2.08 -7.35
C TYR A 181 -9.02 -3.36 -7.57
N ILE A 182 -9.09 -4.00 -8.74
CA ILE A 182 -8.29 -5.22 -9.02
C ILE A 182 -6.85 -4.86 -9.40
N GLY A 183 -6.68 -3.95 -10.36
CA GLY A 183 -5.40 -3.66 -10.99
C GLY A 183 -4.38 -3.03 -10.04
N ALA A 184 -4.77 -2.00 -9.29
CA ALA A 184 -3.85 -1.35 -8.35
C ALA A 184 -3.50 -2.32 -7.20
N ASN A 185 -4.50 -2.89 -6.52
CA ASN A 185 -4.28 -3.77 -5.37
C ASN A 185 -3.58 -5.10 -5.72
N GLY A 186 -3.69 -5.58 -6.96
CA GLY A 186 -3.02 -6.82 -7.40
C GLY A 186 -1.50 -6.82 -7.19
N TRP A 187 -0.86 -5.64 -7.24
CA TRP A 187 0.58 -5.52 -6.98
C TRP A 187 0.95 -5.73 -5.51
N TRP A 188 0.07 -5.31 -4.58
CA TRP A 188 0.20 -5.56 -3.14
C TRP A 188 -0.06 -7.03 -2.77
N VAL A 189 -0.57 -7.84 -3.69
CA VAL A 189 -0.60 -9.30 -3.54
C VAL A 189 0.64 -9.94 -4.16
N LEU A 190 0.91 -9.65 -5.43
CA LEU A 190 1.95 -10.35 -6.18
C LEU A 190 3.36 -10.13 -5.62
N ILE A 191 3.74 -8.88 -5.35
CA ILE A 191 5.11 -8.56 -4.95
C ILE A 191 5.41 -9.08 -3.53
N PRO A 192 4.54 -8.86 -2.53
CA PRO A 192 4.72 -9.43 -1.19
C PRO A 192 4.77 -10.96 -1.18
N LEU A 193 4.03 -11.64 -2.06
CA LEU A 193 4.12 -13.11 -2.19
C LEU A 193 5.51 -13.56 -2.65
N LEU A 194 6.07 -12.92 -3.67
CA LEU A 194 7.41 -13.22 -4.18
C LEU A 194 8.50 -12.93 -3.14
N ILE A 195 8.37 -11.81 -2.42
CA ILE A 195 9.27 -11.44 -1.33
C ILE A 195 9.19 -12.45 -0.18
N SER A 196 7.98 -12.87 0.20
CA SER A 196 7.76 -13.86 1.26
C SER A 196 8.46 -15.17 0.92
N PHE A 197 8.24 -15.68 -0.29
CA PHE A 197 8.90 -16.89 -0.77
C PHE A 197 10.44 -16.78 -0.73
N ARG A 198 10.99 -15.67 -1.22
CA ARG A 198 12.43 -15.40 -1.17
C ARG A 198 12.96 -15.37 0.26
N CYS A 199 12.31 -14.62 1.14
CA CYS A 199 12.77 -14.41 2.52
C CYS A 199 12.69 -15.72 3.31
N TRP A 200 11.59 -16.47 3.17
CA TRP A 200 11.45 -17.80 3.76
C TRP A 200 12.62 -18.72 3.40
N ASN A 201 12.92 -18.86 2.11
CA ASN A 201 14.02 -19.70 1.65
C ASN A 201 15.39 -19.26 2.20
N LYS A 202 15.64 -17.94 2.27
CA LYS A 202 16.89 -17.39 2.83
C LYS A 202 17.02 -17.65 4.33
N ILE A 203 15.94 -17.50 5.07
CA ILE A 203 15.89 -17.76 6.53
C ILE A 203 16.15 -19.24 6.80
N CYS A 204 15.43 -20.14 6.12
CA CYS A 204 15.60 -21.59 6.27
C CYS A 204 17.02 -22.05 5.91
N ALA A 205 17.59 -21.54 4.81
CA ALA A 205 18.97 -21.85 4.44
C ALA A 205 19.99 -21.38 5.48
N ALA A 206 19.77 -20.21 6.10
CA ALA A 206 20.63 -19.72 7.17
C ALA A 206 20.56 -20.61 8.42
N ALA A 207 19.36 -21.05 8.81
CA ALA A 207 19.16 -21.95 9.95
C ALA A 207 19.89 -23.30 9.76
N ASN A 208 19.71 -23.94 8.61
CA ASN A 208 20.36 -25.22 8.30
C ASN A 208 21.90 -25.13 8.33
N ASN A 209 22.45 -24.00 7.90
CA ASN A 209 23.90 -23.77 7.94
C ASN A 209 24.44 -23.64 9.36
N VAL A 210 23.67 -23.05 10.29
CA VAL A 210 24.03 -22.96 11.71
C VAL A 210 24.03 -24.35 12.35
N GLU A 211 22.99 -25.16 12.09
CA GLU A 211 22.92 -26.53 12.59
C GLU A 211 24.10 -27.38 12.10
N THR A 212 24.43 -27.29 10.81
CA THR A 212 25.53 -28.05 10.21
C THR A 212 26.88 -27.66 10.81
N LYS A 213 27.13 -26.36 11.02
CA LYS A 213 28.36 -25.87 11.67
C LYS A 213 28.46 -26.33 13.12
N THR A 214 27.34 -26.36 13.83
CA THR A 214 27.28 -26.81 15.23
C THR A 214 27.60 -28.30 15.33
N LYS A 215 27.01 -29.14 14.46
CA LYS A 215 27.31 -30.58 14.38
C LYS A 215 28.78 -30.87 14.04
N LYS A 216 29.41 -30.05 13.18
CA LYS A 216 30.84 -30.17 12.86
C LYS A 216 31.79 -29.74 14.00
N LYS A 217 31.36 -28.86 14.91
CA LYS A 217 32.16 -28.45 16.09
C LYS A 217 32.11 -29.45 17.25
N ILE A 218 31.06 -30.28 17.29
CA ILE A 218 30.84 -31.28 18.35
C ILE A 218 31.53 -32.62 18.01
N ARG A 219 31.87 -32.86 16.74
CA ARG A 219 32.71 -33.98 16.27
C ARG A 219 34.18 -33.59 16.30
#